data_AF-A0A074KWG1-F1
#
_entry.id   AF-A0A074KWG1-F1
#
_cell.length_a   1.000
_cell.length_b   1.000
_cell.length_c   1.000
_cell.angle_alpha   90.00
_cell.angle_beta   90.00
_cell.angle_gamma   90.00
#
_symmetry.space_group_name_H-M   'P 1'
#
loop_
_entity.id
_entity.type
_entity.pdbx_description
1 polymer ?
#
loop_
_entity_poly.entity_id
_entity_poly.type
_entity_poly.pdbx_seq_one_letter_code
_entity_poly.pdbx_strand_id
1 'polypeptide(L)'
;MRYHYWYVQQLVHYTCQNTEKIAGEADAYMALEKLICANTPLYQKEVESISPTQLCFQKAVAQGETQLTSTAVMDKYKVGTPRDISKNKAILVPNDILTEDNGKYEFLDPAFELWFLKLYFRRVYLLKTNLH
;
A
#
# COMPACT_ATOMS: atom_id res chain seq x y z
N MET A 1 2.12 11.11 -0.14
CA MET A 1 2.98 9.90 -0.10
C MET A 1 4.10 10.18 0.89
N ARG A 2 4.22 9.40 1.97
CA ARG A 2 5.18 9.67 3.05
C ARG A 2 6.61 9.50 2.51
N TYR A 3 7.46 10.50 2.69
CA TYR A 3 8.93 10.46 2.54
C TYR A 3 9.55 9.99 1.21
N HIS A 4 8.78 9.84 0.14
CA HIS A 4 9.31 9.43 -1.16
C HIS A 4 9.28 10.57 -2.17
N TYR A 5 10.35 11.37 -2.20
CA TYR A 5 10.50 12.53 -3.10
C TYR A 5 10.29 12.19 -4.57
N TRP A 6 10.69 10.99 -5.00
CA TRP A 6 10.50 10.50 -6.37
C TRP A 6 9.03 10.44 -6.78
N TYR A 7 8.14 9.93 -5.92
CA TYR A 7 6.72 9.89 -6.24
C TYR A 7 6.11 11.30 -6.32
N VAL A 8 6.56 12.24 -5.49
CA VAL A 8 6.13 13.64 -5.58
C VAL A 8 6.53 14.23 -6.93
N GLN A 9 7.77 13.99 -7.37
CA GLN A 9 8.24 14.46 -8.67
C GLN A 9 7.45 13.86 -9.84
N GLN A 10 7.15 12.56 -9.81
CA GLN A 10 6.36 11.91 -10.84
C GLN A 10 4.93 12.42 -10.89
N LEU A 11 4.30 12.59 -9.73
CA LEU A 11 2.95 13.15 -9.65
C LEU A 11 2.91 14.57 -10.22
N VAL A 12 3.88 15.43 -9.86
CA VAL A 12 3.99 16.78 -10.42
C VAL A 12 4.17 16.72 -11.94
N HIS A 13 5.08 15.87 -12.43
CA HIS A 13 5.31 15.72 -13.86
C HIS A 13 4.03 15.31 -14.62
N TYR A 14 3.33 14.27 -14.15
CA TYR A 14 2.09 13.83 -14.79
C TYR A 14 0.96 14.85 -14.66
N THR A 15 0.86 15.56 -13.54
CA THR A 15 -0.13 16.62 -13.35
C THR A 15 0.11 17.74 -14.36
N CYS A 16 1.35 18.24 -14.47
CA CYS A 16 1.70 19.29 -15.43
C CYS A 16 1.53 18.87 -16.89
N GLN A 17 1.74 17.60 -17.23
CA GLN A 17 1.47 17.09 -18.59
C GLN A 17 -0.03 17.11 -18.94
N ASN A 18 -0.90 16.90 -17.95
CA ASN A 18 -2.33 16.79 -18.16
C ASN A 18 -3.06 18.14 -18.02
N THR A 19 -2.39 19.17 -17.51
CA THR A 19 -2.97 20.50 -17.27
C THR A 19 -2.62 21.50 -18.37
N GLU A 20 -3.63 22.17 -18.94
CA GLU A 20 -3.39 23.25 -19.93
C GLU A 20 -3.04 24.61 -19.29
N LYS A 21 -3.60 24.96 -18.12
CA LYS A 21 -3.34 26.26 -17.44
C LYS A 21 -3.28 26.21 -15.90
N ILE A 22 -4.26 25.62 -15.22
CA ILE A 22 -4.31 25.52 -13.75
C ILE A 22 -4.63 24.08 -13.37
N ALA A 23 -3.78 23.46 -12.56
CA ALA A 23 -3.94 22.07 -12.17
C ALA A 23 -5.07 21.94 -11.13
N GLY A 24 -6.04 21.09 -11.43
CA GLY A 24 -7.14 20.76 -10.50
C GLY A 24 -6.93 19.45 -9.77
N GLU A 25 -7.81 19.16 -8.80
CA GLU A 25 -7.82 17.86 -8.09
C GLU A 25 -8.02 16.67 -9.05
N ALA A 26 -8.76 16.88 -10.14
CA ALA A 26 -8.97 15.87 -11.18
C ALA A 26 -7.66 15.51 -11.91
N ASP A 27 -6.80 16.51 -12.18
CA ASP A 27 -5.51 16.28 -12.83
C ASP A 27 -4.56 15.49 -11.93
N ALA A 28 -4.55 15.82 -10.63
CA ALA A 28 -3.79 15.08 -9.62
C ALA A 28 -4.30 13.64 -9.47
N TYR A 29 -5.62 13.42 -9.53
CA TYR A 29 -6.20 12.07 -9.52
C TYR A 29 -5.77 11.27 -10.76
N MET A 30 -5.88 11.85 -11.95
CA MET A 30 -5.46 11.19 -13.19
C MET A 30 -3.95 10.89 -13.19
N ALA A 31 -3.13 11.80 -12.65
CA ALA A 31 -1.71 11.60 -12.48
C ALA A 31 -1.39 10.43 -11.53
N LEU A 32 -2.10 10.33 -10.41
CA LEU A 32 -1.95 9.22 -9.45
C LEU A 32 -2.40 7.88 -10.06
N GLU A 33 -3.53 7.87 -10.76
CA GLU A 33 -3.99 6.65 -11.44
C GLU A 33 -3.00 6.21 -12.53
N LYS A 34 -2.47 7.15 -13.32
CA LYS A 34 -1.43 6.86 -14.32
C LYS A 34 -0.16 6.29 -13.69
N LEU A 35 0.29 6.88 -12.58
CA LEU A 35 1.46 6.41 -11.83
C LEU A 35 1.27 4.99 -11.30
N ILE A 36 0.12 4.69 -10.70
CA ILE A 36 -0.15 3.35 -10.16
C ILE A 36 -0.31 2.33 -11.29
N CYS A 37 -0.99 2.69 -12.38
CA CYS A 37 -1.12 1.84 -13.56
C CYS A 37 0.25 1.50 -14.17
N ALA A 38 1.17 2.46 -14.24
CA ALA A 38 2.52 2.23 -14.76
C ALA A 38 3.32 1.21 -13.93
N ASN A 39 3.11 1.17 -12.61
CA ASN A 39 3.79 0.25 -11.69
C ASN A 39 3.00 -1.05 -11.43
N THR A 40 1.76 -1.16 -11.90
CA THR A 40 0.88 -2.32 -11.64
C THR A 40 1.49 -3.67 -12.01
N PRO A 41 2.19 -3.85 -13.14
CA PRO A 41 2.81 -5.13 -13.46
C PRO A 41 3.86 -5.59 -12.42
N LEU A 42 4.60 -4.65 -11.83
CA LEU A 42 5.56 -4.93 -10.76
C LEU A 42 4.83 -5.41 -9.50
N TYR A 43 3.77 -4.69 -9.10
CA TYR A 43 2.96 -5.00 -7.93
C TYR A 43 2.23 -6.36 -8.05
N GLN A 44 1.72 -6.67 -9.24
CA GLN A 44 1.12 -7.98 -9.52
C GLN A 44 2.12 -9.10 -9.33
N LYS A 45 3.31 -8.98 -9.94
CA LYS A 45 4.38 -9.95 -9.81
C LYS A 45 4.79 -10.16 -8.34
N GLU A 46 4.87 -9.07 -7.57
CA GLU A 46 5.19 -9.15 -6.14
C GLU A 46 4.16 -9.98 -5.38
N VAL A 47 2.86 -9.70 -5.57
CA VAL A 47 1.78 -10.44 -4.89
C VAL A 47 1.64 -11.89 -5.36
N GLU A 48 1.93 -12.17 -6.64
CA GLU A 48 1.94 -13.55 -7.16
C GLU A 48 3.10 -14.39 -6.60
N SER A 49 4.17 -13.73 -6.13
CA SER A 49 5.38 -14.40 -5.63
C SER A 49 5.36 -14.74 -4.13
N ILE A 50 4.40 -14.20 -3.38
CA ILE A 50 4.30 -14.39 -1.92
C ILE A 50 3.34 -15.53 -1.56
N SER A 51 3.51 -16.09 -0.36
CA SER A 51 2.62 -17.12 0.17
C SER A 51 1.24 -16.56 0.55
N PRO A 52 0.20 -17.41 0.63
CA PRO A 52 -1.11 -16.98 1.13
C PRO A 52 -1.06 -16.36 2.53
N THR A 53 -0.21 -16.90 3.43
CA THR A 53 -0.06 -16.35 4.79
C THR A 53 0.61 -14.98 4.79
N GLN A 54 1.56 -14.73 3.89
CA GLN A 54 2.18 -13.41 3.69
C GLN A 54 1.18 -12.41 3.12
N LEU A 55 0.35 -12.82 2.16
CA LEU A 55 -0.73 -11.98 1.63
C LEU A 55 -1.75 -11.62 2.73
N CYS A 56 -2.16 -12.58 3.55
CA CYS A 56 -3.02 -12.33 4.70
C CYS A 56 -2.38 -11.38 5.73
N PHE A 57 -1.08 -11.51 5.98
CA PHE A 57 -0.33 -10.59 6.83
C PHE A 57 -0.37 -9.16 6.28
N GLN A 58 -0.06 -8.98 4.98
CA GLN A 58 -0.12 -7.67 4.32
C GLN A 58 -1.54 -7.05 4.37
N LYS A 59 -2.60 -7.88 4.27
CA LYS A 59 -3.99 -7.41 4.45
C LYS A 59 -4.27 -6.87 5.85
N ALA A 60 -3.71 -7.49 6.89
CA ALA A 60 -3.83 -6.99 8.26
C ALA A 60 -3.10 -5.64 8.41
N VAL A 61 -1.87 -5.56 7.89
CA VAL A 61 -1.05 -4.34 7.90
C VAL A 61 -1.73 -3.20 7.13
N ALA A 62 -2.27 -3.46 5.93
CA ALA A 62 -2.98 -2.46 5.11
C ALA A 62 -4.23 -1.88 5.82
N GLN A 63 -4.80 -2.60 6.77
CA GLN A 63 -5.94 -2.15 7.56
C GLN A 63 -5.53 -1.46 8.87
N GLY A 64 -4.22 -1.28 9.11
CA GLY A 64 -3.68 -0.55 10.26
C GLY A 64 -3.64 -1.36 11.55
N GLU A 65 -3.72 -2.69 11.49
CA GLU A 65 -3.66 -3.54 12.69
C GLU A 65 -2.27 -3.46 13.34
N THR A 66 -2.22 -3.10 14.62
CA THR A 66 -0.96 -3.00 15.39
C THR A 66 -0.70 -4.24 16.25
N GLN A 67 -1.75 -4.91 16.73
CA GLN A 67 -1.66 -6.12 17.55
C GLN A 67 -1.77 -7.39 16.70
N LEU A 68 -0.82 -7.56 15.78
CA LEU A 68 -0.86 -8.62 14.76
C LEU A 68 -0.96 -10.03 15.36
N THR A 69 -0.35 -10.27 16.52
CA THR A 69 -0.38 -11.57 17.24
C THR A 69 -1.61 -11.76 18.12
N SER A 70 -2.55 -10.82 18.18
CA SER A 70 -3.79 -11.01 18.92
C SER A 70 -4.67 -12.05 18.22
N THR A 71 -5.39 -12.86 19.01
CA THR A 71 -6.31 -13.87 18.48
C THR A 71 -7.33 -13.26 17.52
N ALA A 72 -7.86 -12.07 17.87
CA ALA A 72 -8.81 -11.35 17.05
C ALA A 72 -8.27 -11.01 15.65
N VAL A 73 -7.03 -10.50 15.55
CA VAL A 73 -6.41 -10.15 14.26
C VAL A 73 -6.05 -11.41 13.46
N MET A 74 -5.44 -12.41 14.11
CA MET A 74 -5.11 -13.68 13.46
C MET A 74 -6.35 -14.35 12.87
N ASP A 75 -7.46 -14.35 13.61
CA ASP A 75 -8.73 -14.95 13.16
C ASP A 75 -9.41 -14.12 12.07
N LYS A 76 -9.37 -12.78 12.16
CA LYS A 76 -9.97 -11.88 11.17
C LYS A 76 -9.28 -11.97 9.82
N TYR A 77 -7.95 -12.01 9.80
CA TYR A 77 -7.17 -12.00 8.56
C TYR A 77 -6.65 -13.37 8.14
N LYS A 78 -6.85 -14.41 8.95
CA LYS A 78 -6.37 -15.78 8.69
C LYS A 78 -4.86 -15.84 8.46
N VAL A 79 -4.11 -15.08 9.25
CA VAL A 79 -2.64 -14.97 9.14
C VAL A 79 -1.93 -16.25 9.63
N GLY A 80 -2.63 -17.06 10.42
CA GLY A 80 -2.13 -18.31 11.00
C GLY A 80 -1.80 -18.14 12.48
N THR A 81 -0.68 -18.71 12.90
CA THR A 81 -0.20 -18.71 14.30
C THR A 81 0.77 -17.54 14.57
N PRO A 82 1.11 -17.26 15.84
CA PRO A 82 2.17 -16.31 16.17
C PRO A 82 3.53 -16.67 15.51
N ARG A 83 3.80 -17.97 15.29
CA ARG A 83 4.99 -18.42 14.56
C ARG A 83 4.95 -18.01 13.09
N ASP A 84 3.80 -18.12 12.44
CA ASP A 84 3.61 -17.70 11.04
C ASP A 84 3.80 -16.19 10.91
N ILE A 85 3.33 -15.42 11.89
CA ILE A 85 3.57 -13.97 11.96
C ILE A 85 5.06 -13.65 12.04
N SER A 86 5.81 -14.28 12.95
CA SER A 86 7.25 -14.06 13.05
C SER A 86 7.98 -14.43 11.77
N LYS A 87 7.58 -15.52 11.11
CA LYS A 87 8.13 -15.93 9.81
C LYS A 87 7.82 -14.90 8.71
N ASN A 88 6.59 -14.40 8.65
CA ASN A 88 6.20 -13.39 7.66
C ASN A 88 6.98 -12.09 7.85
N LYS A 89 7.15 -11.62 9.09
CA LYS A 89 7.99 -10.44 9.40
C LYS A 89 9.42 -10.61 8.93
N ALA A 90 10.02 -11.77 9.22
CA ALA A 90 11.40 -12.10 8.84
C ALA A 90 11.62 -12.24 7.33
N ILE A 91 10.56 -12.25 6.52
CA ILE A 91 10.65 -12.31 5.05
C ILE A 91 10.26 -10.99 4.42
N LEU A 92 9.13 -10.41 4.84
CA LEU A 92 8.57 -9.21 4.21
C LEU A 92 9.37 -7.94 4.50
N VAL A 93 10.01 -7.85 5.68
CA VAL A 93 10.82 -6.68 6.03
C VAL A 93 12.17 -6.66 5.31
N PRO A 94 12.96 -7.75 5.32
CA PRO A 94 14.25 -7.76 4.59
C PRO A 94 14.11 -7.71 3.06
N ASN A 95 12.94 -8.05 2.52
CA ASN A 95 12.65 -7.96 1.08
C ASN A 95 12.07 -6.59 0.68
N ASP A 96 12.13 -5.58 1.55
CA ASP A 96 11.69 -4.20 1.27
C ASP A 96 10.19 -4.09 0.88
N ILE A 97 9.36 -5.05 1.29
CA ILE A 97 7.90 -5.00 1.07
C ILE A 97 7.24 -4.19 2.18
N LEU A 98 7.64 -4.46 3.42
CA LEU A 98 7.17 -3.77 4.61
C LEU A 98 8.33 -3.15 5.37
N THR A 99 8.06 -2.10 6.12
CA THR A 99 8.96 -1.55 7.13
C THR A 99 8.38 -1.77 8.52
N GLU A 100 9.26 -1.79 9.53
CA GLU A 100 8.87 -1.80 10.94
C GLU A 100 9.36 -0.53 11.62
N ASP A 101 8.47 0.14 12.34
CA ASP A 101 8.78 1.21 13.28
C ASP A 101 8.10 0.93 14.63
N ASN A 102 8.90 0.67 15.68
CA ASN A 102 8.44 0.44 17.04
C ASN A 102 7.30 -0.60 17.15
N GLY A 103 7.43 -1.73 16.47
CA GLY A 103 6.42 -2.80 16.44
C GLY A 103 5.20 -2.53 15.53
N LYS A 104 5.13 -1.37 14.87
CA LYS A 104 4.17 -1.08 13.82
C LYS A 104 4.75 -1.44 12.47
N TYR A 105 3.94 -2.08 11.63
CA TYR A 105 4.32 -2.43 10.27
C TYR A 105 3.58 -1.54 9.28
N GLU A 106 4.27 -1.10 8.23
CA GLU A 106 3.73 -0.27 7.17
C GLU A 106 4.29 -0.73 5.83
N PHE A 107 3.60 -0.48 4.72
CA PHE A 107 4.14 -0.73 3.39
C PHE A 107 5.31 0.22 3.13
N LEU A 108 6.41 -0.30 2.59
CA LEU A 108 7.56 0.53 2.27
C LEU A 108 7.25 1.46 1.08
N ASP A 109 6.59 0.92 0.04
CA ASP A 109 6.09 1.68 -1.11
C ASP A 109 4.62 2.12 -0.88
N PRO A 110 4.35 3.43 -0.74
CA PRO A 110 2.99 3.93 -0.57
C PRO A 110 2.12 3.82 -1.84
N ALA A 111 2.71 3.79 -3.04
CA ALA A 111 1.96 3.55 -4.27
C ALA A 111 1.54 2.07 -4.36
N PHE A 112 2.39 1.15 -3.89
CA PHE A 112 2.01 -0.25 -3.72
C PHE A 112 0.89 -0.42 -2.69
N GLU A 113 0.96 0.27 -1.55
CA GLU A 113 -0.12 0.27 -0.55
C GLU A 113 -1.46 0.72 -1.14
N LEU A 114 -1.47 1.83 -1.90
CA LEU A 114 -2.67 2.35 -2.55
C LEU A 114 -3.24 1.34 -3.55
N TRP A 115 -2.38 0.76 -4.40
CA TRP A 115 -2.76 -0.28 -5.35
C TRP A 115 -3.37 -1.50 -4.64
N PHE A 116 -2.71 -1.97 -3.57
CA PHE A 116 -3.11 -3.12 -2.78
C PHE A 116 -4.48 -2.89 -2.11
N LEU A 117 -4.70 -1.69 -1.55
CA LEU A 117 -5.96 -1.27 -0.95
C LEU A 117 -7.10 -1.19 -1.97
N LYS A 118 -6.83 -0.71 -3.19
CA LYS A 118 -7.82 -0.73 -4.28
C LYS A 118 -8.17 -2.16 -4.67
N LEU A 119 -7.17 -3.02 -4.85
CA LEU A 119 -7.37 -4.40 -5.29
C LEU A 119 -8.15 -5.24 -4.27
N TYR A 120 -7.72 -5.25 -3.00
CA TYR A 120 -8.26 -6.16 -1.99
C TYR A 120 -9.42 -5.60 -1.18
N PHE A 121 -9.55 -4.27 -1.11
CA PHE A 121 -10.55 -3.61 -0.27
C PHE A 121 -11.43 -2.61 -1.03
N ARG A 122 -11.27 -2.50 -2.36
CA ARG A 122 -12.02 -1.58 -3.22
C ARG A 122 -11.94 -0.12 -2.74
N ARG A 123 -10.86 0.26 -2.05
CA ARG A 123 -10.64 1.65 -1.62
C ARG A 123 -10.30 2.51 -2.84
N VAL A 124 -10.92 3.68 -2.90
CA VAL A 124 -10.58 4.72 -3.88
C VAL A 124 -9.31 5.44 -3.40
N TYR A 125 -8.44 5.87 -4.32
CA TYR A 125 -7.15 6.46 -3.97
C TYR A 125 -7.23 7.80 -3.22
N LEU A 126 -8.37 8.50 -3.29
CA LEU A 126 -8.65 9.70 -2.53
C LEU A 126 -9.79 9.40 -1.55
N LEU A 127 -9.56 9.66 -0.26
CA LEU A 127 -10.65 9.93 0.65
C LEU A 127 -11.32 11.19 0.10
N LYS A 128 -12.65 11.16 -0.11
CA LYS A 128 -13.41 12.40 -0.23
C LYS A 128 -13.04 13.23 1.00
N THR A 129 -12.25 14.28 0.82
CA THR A 129 -12.08 15.31 1.82
C THR A 129 -13.48 15.87 2.02
N ASN A 130 -14.12 15.48 3.13
CA ASN A 130 -15.27 16.22 3.63
C ASN A 130 -14.73 17.60 4.00
N LEU A 131 -14.69 18.51 3.02
CA LEU A 131 -14.68 19.93 3.29
C LEU A 131 -16.07 20.28 3.80
N HIS A 132 -16.17 20.44 5.11
CA HIS A 132 -17.21 21.26 5.73
C HIS A 132 -16.89 22.73 5.51
#